data_AF-C5YH36-F1
#
_entry.id   AF-C5YH36-F1
#
_cell.length_a   1.000
_cell.length_b   1.000
_cell.length_c   1.000
_cell.angle_alpha   90.00
_cell.angle_beta   90.00
_cell.angle_gamma   90.00
#
_symmetry.space_group_name_H-M   'P 1'
#
loop_
_entity.id
_entity.type
_entity.pdbx_description
1 polymer ?
#
loop_
_entity_poly.entity_id
_entity_poly.type
_entity_poly.pdbx_seq_one_letter_code
_entity_poly.pdbx_strand_id
1 'polypeptide(L)'
;MDDLKASLARPIQLAEQVIKWADEAQTFRQECQDLKAKLERLSTLLRQAARADLYERPARRILEDTDKALDKAAALLERCCGHGFVRRVFTIIPAGSFKKASYLLDNSLGDLTWILRVSNYAASDEDEEDDHIGLPPIAQNEPILFLIWEQIAVLQYGGLEARADAAASVVSLARDNDRYGRLIIEEDGVPPLLRLIKEGRADAQESAALAIGLLGRDPDCVDLMILAGVCTSFVKILKDAPMKVQGMVAWAVSELAANHPKCQDAFLQHNVIRLLVSHLAFETVQEHSKYAVASKMSIHSVVMDKKSNDSSQDPSGGGDQAATTAAKPTVGGGGTGASSSMTATVPGPSARPVGLAGMKMHNASMSATSSRGREYEDPEIKAYLKAHAARALGTLATGNPAICKNITESRALLCFSILLEKATGDVQYNSAMALVEICRVAEQNADLRRSAFKPTSPSARAVVDQLLRVVEKADYDDLLIPCITCLGCLSRTFRATETRVIGPLVRLLDEREADVSLEAAAALAKFACMDNYLHVDHCKSIIAHGGAKHLVQLVYFGEQVVQTAALVLVCYLAHNVPDSEDLAQAEILTVLDWAWKQGYISQDPVIESLLPEAKIRMELYQSRVGYY
;
A
#
# COMPACT_ATOMS: atom_id res chain seq x y z
N MET A 1 -17.06 -9.36 -24.47
CA MET A 1 -17.13 -8.84 -25.86
C MET A 1 -18.16 -9.57 -26.72
N ASP A 2 -18.07 -10.89 -26.90
CA ASP A 2 -19.02 -11.63 -27.76
C ASP A 2 -20.49 -11.50 -27.32
N ASP A 3 -20.78 -11.54 -26.02
CA ASP A 3 -22.14 -11.35 -25.49
C ASP A 3 -22.72 -9.96 -25.81
N LEU A 4 -21.87 -8.92 -25.84
CA LEU A 4 -22.31 -7.56 -26.19
C LEU A 4 -22.64 -7.46 -27.69
N LYS A 5 -21.80 -8.05 -28.55
CA LYS A 5 -22.04 -8.11 -30.00
C LYS A 5 -23.25 -8.99 -30.34
N ALA A 6 -23.55 -10.02 -29.54
CA ALA A 6 -24.79 -10.79 -29.64
C ALA A 6 -26.03 -9.98 -29.20
N SER A 7 -25.92 -9.20 -28.13
CA SER A 7 -27.05 -8.38 -27.62
C SER A 7 -27.54 -7.32 -28.62
N LEU A 8 -26.65 -6.81 -29.49
CA LEU A 8 -26.96 -5.85 -30.56
C LEU A 8 -27.84 -6.39 -31.69
N ALA A 9 -27.94 -7.72 -31.86
CA ALA A 9 -28.71 -8.30 -32.97
C ALA A 9 -30.24 -8.03 -32.85
N ARG A 10 -30.80 -8.10 -31.64
CA ARG A 10 -32.23 -7.82 -31.40
C ARG A 10 -32.58 -6.35 -31.72
N PRO A 11 -31.92 -5.33 -31.13
CA PRO A 11 -32.21 -3.92 -31.42
C PRO A 11 -32.14 -3.57 -32.91
N ILE A 12 -31.16 -4.09 -33.65
CA ILE A 12 -31.02 -3.83 -35.10
C ILE A 12 -32.24 -4.38 -35.86
N GLN A 13 -32.62 -5.63 -35.61
CA GLN A 13 -33.78 -6.27 -36.26
C GLN A 13 -35.09 -5.58 -35.88
N LEU A 14 -35.25 -5.19 -34.61
CA LEU A 14 -36.43 -4.47 -34.12
C LEU A 14 -36.54 -3.09 -34.78
N ALA A 15 -35.46 -2.30 -34.84
CA ALA A 15 -35.46 -1.02 -35.52
C ALA A 15 -35.88 -1.16 -36.99
N GLU A 16 -35.32 -2.13 -37.72
CA GLU A 16 -35.67 -2.39 -39.12
C GLU A 16 -37.14 -2.84 -39.33
N GLN A 17 -37.70 -3.61 -38.39
CA GLN A 17 -39.10 -4.01 -38.42
C GLN A 17 -40.03 -2.83 -38.14
N VAL A 18 -39.70 -1.99 -37.16
CA VAL A 18 -40.52 -0.85 -36.74
C VAL A 18 -40.49 0.28 -37.78
N ILE A 19 -39.38 0.45 -38.52
CA ILE A 19 -39.31 1.35 -39.69
C ILE A 19 -40.35 0.95 -40.75
N LYS A 20 -40.49 -0.36 -41.07
CA LYS A 20 -41.48 -0.85 -42.04
C LYS A 20 -42.92 -0.59 -41.57
N TRP A 21 -43.20 -0.81 -40.28
CA TRP A 21 -44.50 -0.48 -39.69
C TRP A 21 -44.82 1.03 -39.76
N ALA A 22 -43.83 1.90 -39.64
CA ALA A 22 -44.06 3.34 -39.79
C ALA A 22 -44.47 3.75 -41.22
N ASP A 23 -44.06 3.01 -42.25
CA ASP A 23 -44.52 3.19 -43.64
C ASP A 23 -45.92 2.61 -43.90
N GLU A 24 -46.30 1.55 -43.17
CA GLU A 24 -47.63 0.90 -43.27
C GLU A 24 -48.73 1.63 -42.45
N ALA A 25 -48.38 2.71 -41.73
CA ALA A 25 -49.26 3.44 -40.82
C ALA A 25 -50.48 4.08 -41.52
N GLN A 26 -51.67 3.70 -41.07
CA GLN A 26 -52.95 4.20 -41.59
C GLN A 26 -53.46 5.43 -40.83
N THR A 27 -53.05 5.61 -39.56
CA THR A 27 -53.46 6.71 -38.67
C THR A 27 -52.22 7.42 -38.09
N PHE A 28 -52.35 8.71 -37.71
CA PHE A 28 -51.27 9.53 -37.16
C PHE A 28 -50.00 9.57 -38.05
N ARG A 29 -50.21 9.75 -39.37
CA ARG A 29 -49.15 9.59 -40.39
C ARG A 29 -47.96 10.52 -40.17
N GLN A 30 -48.18 11.77 -39.78
CA GLN A 30 -47.07 12.71 -39.57
C GLN A 30 -46.21 12.26 -38.38
N GLU A 31 -46.84 11.95 -37.26
CA GLU A 31 -46.14 11.51 -36.06
C GLU A 31 -45.44 10.15 -36.24
N CYS A 32 -45.98 9.28 -37.11
CA CYS A 32 -45.31 8.03 -37.49
C CYS A 32 -44.08 8.27 -38.38
N GLN A 33 -44.13 9.23 -39.32
CA GLN A 33 -42.98 9.59 -40.16
C GLN A 33 -41.89 10.33 -39.36
N ASP A 34 -42.26 11.18 -38.40
CA ASP A 34 -41.31 11.81 -37.48
C ASP A 34 -40.58 10.76 -36.60
N LEU A 35 -41.28 9.71 -36.15
CA LEU A 35 -40.66 8.57 -35.47
C LEU A 35 -39.78 7.75 -36.40
N LYS A 36 -40.20 7.53 -37.66
CA LYS A 36 -39.43 6.79 -38.66
C LYS A 36 -38.04 7.38 -38.87
N ALA A 37 -37.94 8.70 -39.08
CA ALA A 37 -36.66 9.37 -39.28
C ALA A 37 -35.68 9.16 -38.12
N LYS A 38 -36.19 9.11 -36.88
CA LYS A 38 -35.39 8.80 -35.68
C LYS A 38 -34.96 7.34 -35.63
N LEU A 39 -35.85 6.41 -35.98
CA LEU A 39 -35.56 4.97 -36.05
C LEU A 39 -34.54 4.63 -37.14
N GLU A 40 -34.57 5.31 -38.29
CA GLU A 40 -33.57 5.15 -39.35
C GLU A 40 -32.19 5.58 -38.87
N ARG A 41 -32.08 6.75 -38.21
CA ARG A 41 -30.83 7.21 -37.58
C ARG A 41 -30.38 6.30 -36.44
N LEU A 42 -31.31 5.72 -35.67
CA LEU A 42 -30.99 4.78 -34.60
C LEU A 42 -30.45 3.45 -35.15
N SER A 43 -31.04 2.96 -36.25
CA SER A 43 -30.59 1.75 -36.95
C SER A 43 -29.16 1.90 -37.51
N THR A 44 -28.79 3.08 -38.03
CA THR A 44 -27.41 3.31 -38.51
C THR A 44 -26.40 3.34 -37.35
N LEU A 45 -26.72 4.02 -36.24
CA LEU A 45 -25.86 4.01 -35.04
C LEU A 45 -25.72 2.60 -34.44
N LEU A 46 -26.81 1.82 -34.33
CA LEU A 46 -26.75 0.43 -33.84
C LEU A 46 -25.87 -0.47 -34.73
N ARG A 47 -25.90 -0.28 -36.05
CA ARG A 47 -25.02 -1.00 -36.99
C ARG A 47 -23.55 -0.56 -36.90
N GLN A 48 -23.27 0.69 -36.54
CA GLN A 48 -21.91 1.17 -36.22
C GLN A 48 -21.44 0.57 -34.88
N ALA A 49 -22.29 0.58 -33.86
CA ALA A 49 -22.05 -0.01 -32.54
C ALA A 49 -21.72 -1.51 -32.61
N ALA A 50 -22.36 -2.27 -33.51
CA ALA A 50 -22.04 -3.68 -33.77
C ALA A 50 -20.67 -3.94 -34.43
N ARG A 51 -20.00 -2.90 -34.95
CA ARG A 51 -18.68 -2.98 -35.61
C ARG A 51 -17.56 -2.38 -34.76
N ALA A 52 -17.89 -1.51 -33.80
CA ALA A 52 -16.94 -0.90 -32.88
C ALA A 52 -16.63 -1.81 -31.67
N ASP A 53 -15.48 -1.59 -31.04
CA ASP A 53 -15.16 -2.16 -29.74
C ASP A 53 -15.58 -1.18 -28.64
N LEU A 54 -16.85 -1.28 -28.25
CA LEU A 54 -17.47 -0.38 -27.28
C LEU A 54 -16.97 -0.60 -25.86
N TYR A 55 -16.87 0.48 -25.10
CA TYR A 55 -16.72 0.42 -23.65
C TYR A 55 -17.92 -0.29 -23.00
N GLU A 56 -17.72 -1.53 -22.54
CA GLU A 56 -18.83 -2.46 -22.28
C GLU A 56 -19.82 -2.00 -21.19
N ARG A 57 -19.37 -1.29 -20.14
CA ARG A 57 -20.18 -0.94 -18.97
C ARG A 57 -21.31 0.05 -19.31
N PRO A 58 -21.05 1.25 -19.88
CA PRO A 58 -22.12 2.11 -20.39
C PRO A 58 -22.88 1.44 -21.54
N ALA A 59 -22.17 0.76 -22.46
CA ALA A 59 -22.81 0.19 -23.65
C ALA A 59 -23.94 -0.79 -23.30
N ARG A 60 -23.78 -1.66 -22.29
CA ARG A 60 -24.86 -2.55 -21.84
C ARG A 60 -26.11 -1.77 -21.39
N ARG A 61 -25.94 -0.74 -20.55
CA ARG A 61 -27.04 0.10 -20.05
C ARG A 61 -27.75 0.85 -21.18
N ILE A 62 -26.97 1.47 -22.08
CA ILE A 62 -27.47 2.20 -23.26
C ILE A 62 -28.28 1.26 -24.17
N LEU A 63 -27.78 0.05 -24.42
CA LEU A 63 -28.45 -0.92 -25.29
C LEU A 63 -29.73 -1.46 -24.67
N GLU A 64 -29.75 -1.75 -23.37
CA GLU A 64 -30.98 -2.14 -22.68
C GLU A 64 -32.05 -1.05 -22.73
N ASP A 65 -31.69 0.23 -22.53
CA ASP A 65 -32.65 1.33 -22.58
C ASP A 65 -33.07 1.68 -24.01
N THR A 66 -32.18 1.52 -24.99
CA THR A 66 -32.51 1.58 -26.42
C THR A 66 -33.50 0.49 -26.82
N ASP A 67 -33.30 -0.74 -26.36
CA ASP A 67 -34.19 -1.88 -26.63
C ASP A 67 -35.58 -1.65 -26.00
N LYS A 68 -35.63 -1.14 -24.76
CA LYS A 68 -36.87 -0.68 -24.10
C LYS A 68 -37.53 0.50 -24.80
N ALA A 69 -36.79 1.36 -25.51
CA ALA A 69 -37.32 2.46 -26.30
C ALA A 69 -37.90 1.95 -27.63
N LEU A 70 -37.20 1.03 -28.30
CA LEU A 70 -37.66 0.33 -29.49
C LEU A 70 -38.94 -0.47 -29.24
N ASP A 71 -39.03 -1.26 -28.16
CA ASP A 71 -40.25 -2.01 -27.80
C ASP A 71 -41.45 -1.08 -27.58
N LYS A 72 -41.25 0.11 -27.01
CA LYS A 72 -42.31 1.13 -26.83
C LYS A 72 -42.72 1.79 -28.15
N ALA A 73 -41.76 2.05 -29.05
CA ALA A 73 -42.05 2.58 -30.39
C ALA A 73 -42.78 1.53 -31.25
N ALA A 74 -42.36 0.26 -31.18
CA ALA A 74 -42.99 -0.89 -31.80
C ALA A 74 -44.45 -1.02 -31.39
N ALA A 75 -44.71 -1.09 -30.07
CA ALA A 75 -46.07 -1.20 -29.52
C ALA A 75 -46.97 0.01 -29.81
N LEU A 76 -46.39 1.18 -30.11
CA LEU A 76 -47.14 2.36 -30.56
C LEU A 76 -47.49 2.25 -32.06
N LEU A 77 -46.52 1.91 -32.90
CA LEU A 77 -46.69 1.85 -34.36
C LEU A 77 -47.53 0.66 -34.82
N GLU A 78 -47.47 -0.50 -34.14
CA GLU A 78 -48.35 -1.64 -34.39
C GLU A 78 -49.85 -1.25 -34.29
N ARG A 79 -50.16 -0.30 -33.40
CA ARG A 79 -51.52 0.25 -33.21
C ARG A 79 -51.93 1.22 -34.33
N CYS A 80 -50.98 1.81 -35.04
CA CYS A 80 -51.23 2.69 -36.19
C CYS A 80 -51.33 1.93 -37.53
N CYS A 81 -50.75 0.74 -37.62
CA CYS A 81 -50.82 -0.11 -38.83
C CYS A 81 -52.18 -0.80 -39.01
N GLY A 82 -52.91 -1.04 -37.92
CA GLY A 82 -54.25 -1.62 -37.97
C GLY A 82 -54.29 -3.10 -38.38
N HIS A 83 -53.30 -3.89 -37.94
CA HIS A 83 -53.33 -5.35 -38.12
C HIS A 83 -54.56 -5.96 -37.41
N GLY A 84 -55.54 -6.37 -38.22
CA GLY A 84 -56.76 -7.07 -37.79
C GLY A 84 -58.04 -6.22 -37.84
N PHE A 85 -59.10 -6.79 -38.44
CA PHE A 85 -60.40 -6.14 -38.67
C PHE A 85 -61.05 -5.56 -37.39
N VAL A 86 -60.76 -6.13 -36.22
CA VAL A 86 -61.35 -5.73 -34.92
C VAL A 86 -60.60 -4.56 -34.26
N ARG A 87 -59.29 -4.38 -34.55
CA ARG A 87 -58.49 -3.28 -33.95
C ARG A 87 -58.75 -1.91 -34.58
N ARG A 88 -59.25 -1.84 -35.82
CA ARG A 88 -59.49 -0.60 -36.57
C ARG A 88 -60.49 0.39 -35.94
N VAL A 89 -61.30 -0.03 -34.97
CA VAL A 89 -62.41 0.77 -34.42
C VAL A 89 -62.15 1.27 -32.99
N PHE A 90 -61.14 0.74 -32.27
CA PHE A 90 -60.92 1.01 -30.83
C PHE A 90 -59.45 1.26 -30.43
N THR A 91 -58.64 1.88 -31.30
CA THR A 91 -57.23 2.24 -31.00
C THR A 91 -57.11 3.52 -30.15
N ILE A 92 -57.38 3.41 -28.85
CA ILE A 92 -57.18 4.49 -27.86
C ILE A 92 -55.67 4.69 -27.61
N ILE A 93 -55.05 5.64 -28.31
CA ILE A 93 -53.66 6.08 -28.03
C ILE A 93 -53.71 7.19 -26.97
N PRO A 94 -53.11 7.02 -25.78
CA PRO A 94 -53.08 8.07 -24.75
C PRO A 94 -52.39 9.34 -25.26
N ALA A 95 -52.93 10.50 -24.89
CA ALA A 95 -52.35 11.80 -25.24
C ALA A 95 -50.88 11.88 -24.76
N GLY A 96 -49.98 12.29 -25.64
CA GLY A 96 -48.55 12.36 -25.35
C GLY A 96 -47.75 11.08 -25.59
N SER A 97 -48.36 9.95 -25.98
CA SER A 97 -47.63 8.70 -26.26
C SER A 97 -46.55 8.86 -27.34
N PHE A 98 -46.88 9.55 -28.44
CA PHE A 98 -45.90 9.90 -29.49
C PHE A 98 -44.77 10.79 -28.95
N LYS A 99 -45.07 11.81 -28.14
CA LYS A 99 -44.03 12.67 -27.53
C LYS A 99 -43.10 11.85 -26.62
N LYS A 100 -43.65 10.93 -25.82
CA LYS A 100 -42.87 10.06 -24.92
C LYS A 100 -42.00 9.06 -25.71
N ALA A 101 -42.53 8.43 -26.76
CA ALA A 101 -41.75 7.54 -27.62
C ALA A 101 -40.63 8.31 -28.34
N SER A 102 -40.96 9.47 -28.90
CA SER A 102 -40.02 10.37 -29.58
C SER A 102 -38.87 10.80 -28.67
N TYR A 103 -39.18 11.21 -27.43
CA TYR A 103 -38.18 11.56 -26.41
C TYR A 103 -37.29 10.38 -25.99
N LEU A 104 -37.84 9.17 -25.85
CA LEU A 104 -37.02 7.98 -25.53
C LEU A 104 -36.08 7.60 -26.68
N LEU A 105 -36.51 7.78 -27.94
CA LEU A 105 -35.64 7.59 -29.10
C LEU A 105 -34.57 8.69 -29.18
N ASP A 106 -34.89 9.95 -28.87
CA ASP A 106 -33.90 11.04 -28.79
C ASP A 106 -32.84 10.75 -27.72
N ASN A 107 -33.24 10.26 -26.55
CA ASN A 107 -32.30 9.86 -25.51
C ASN A 107 -31.38 8.74 -26.01
N SER A 108 -31.96 7.69 -26.61
CA SER A 108 -31.20 6.55 -27.17
C SER A 108 -30.23 6.98 -28.29
N LEU A 109 -30.63 7.95 -29.13
CA LEU A 109 -29.78 8.54 -30.16
C LEU A 109 -28.60 9.32 -29.56
N GLY A 110 -28.84 10.12 -28.52
CA GLY A 110 -27.80 10.86 -27.81
C GLY A 110 -26.78 9.92 -27.17
N ASP A 111 -27.27 8.93 -26.42
CA ASP A 111 -26.43 7.94 -25.73
C ASP A 111 -25.58 7.10 -26.69
N LEU A 112 -26.18 6.62 -27.80
CA LEU A 112 -25.44 5.86 -28.81
C LEU A 112 -24.42 6.71 -29.58
N THR A 113 -24.74 7.99 -29.85
CA THR A 113 -23.78 8.93 -30.47
C THR A 113 -22.59 9.16 -29.54
N TRP A 114 -22.86 9.37 -28.24
CA TRP A 114 -21.83 9.58 -27.22
C TRP A 114 -20.92 8.34 -27.05
N ILE A 115 -21.47 7.14 -26.87
CA ILE A 115 -20.64 5.94 -26.65
C ILE A 115 -19.81 5.58 -27.87
N LEU A 116 -20.30 5.86 -29.10
CA LEU A 116 -19.53 5.70 -30.33
C LEU A 116 -18.37 6.69 -30.42
N ARG A 117 -18.59 7.98 -30.13
CA ARG A 117 -17.52 8.99 -30.03
C ARG A 117 -16.45 8.56 -29.03
N VAL A 118 -16.88 8.24 -27.82
CA VAL A 118 -16.00 7.89 -26.69
C VAL A 118 -15.26 6.56 -26.90
N SER A 119 -15.82 5.61 -27.64
CA SER A 119 -15.11 4.38 -28.00
C SER A 119 -14.13 4.57 -29.17
N ASN A 120 -14.16 5.73 -29.86
CA ASN A 120 -13.35 6.03 -31.04
C ASN A 120 -12.22 7.06 -30.80
N TYR A 121 -11.90 7.39 -29.54
CA TYR A 121 -10.78 8.27 -29.15
C TYR A 121 -9.41 7.86 -29.72
N ALA A 122 -9.26 6.63 -30.21
CA ALA A 122 -8.05 6.16 -30.88
C ALA A 122 -7.88 6.65 -32.33
N ALA A 123 -8.92 7.24 -32.92
CA ALA A 123 -9.01 7.55 -34.35
C ALA A 123 -9.46 8.99 -34.67
N SER A 124 -9.73 9.81 -33.64
CA SER A 124 -9.86 11.26 -33.77
C SER A 124 -8.48 11.90 -33.69
N ASP A 125 -7.99 12.49 -34.79
CA ASP A 125 -6.86 13.42 -34.75
C ASP A 125 -7.23 14.65 -33.90
N GLU A 126 -6.22 15.32 -33.33
CA GLU A 126 -6.37 16.42 -32.35
C GLU A 126 -7.05 17.69 -32.90
N ASP A 127 -7.36 17.72 -34.20
CA ASP A 127 -7.88 18.87 -34.95
C ASP A 127 -9.41 18.88 -35.18
N GLU A 128 -10.17 17.84 -34.78
CA GLU A 128 -11.65 17.92 -34.79
C GLU A 128 -12.15 18.73 -33.59
N GLU A 129 -12.25 20.05 -33.78
CA GLU A 129 -12.85 21.01 -32.84
C GLU A 129 -14.24 20.57 -32.37
N ASP A 130 -14.26 19.92 -31.21
CA ASP A 130 -15.18 20.16 -30.08
C ASP A 130 -16.61 20.62 -30.43
N ASP A 131 -17.31 19.82 -31.25
CA ASP A 131 -18.78 19.79 -31.24
C ASP A 131 -19.22 19.34 -29.85
N HIS A 132 -19.44 20.33 -28.96
CA HIS A 132 -19.87 20.22 -27.57
C HIS A 132 -21.22 19.46 -27.45
N ILE A 133 -21.19 18.13 -27.57
CA ILE A 133 -22.30 17.26 -27.22
C ILE A 133 -22.42 17.30 -25.69
N GLY A 134 -23.43 18.02 -25.21
CA GLY A 134 -23.73 18.12 -23.78
C GLY A 134 -24.01 16.76 -23.13
N LEU A 135 -24.01 16.76 -21.79
CA LEU A 135 -24.14 15.57 -20.94
C LEU A 135 -25.10 14.50 -21.52
N PRO A 136 -24.62 13.28 -21.80
CA PRO A 136 -25.43 12.26 -22.45
C PRO A 136 -26.63 11.89 -21.57
N PRO A 137 -27.80 11.59 -22.17
CA PRO A 137 -29.03 11.24 -21.46
C PRO A 137 -28.87 10.23 -20.31
N ILE A 138 -28.06 9.19 -20.50
CA ILE A 138 -27.74 8.18 -19.48
C ILE A 138 -27.08 8.76 -18.21
N ALA A 139 -26.33 9.87 -18.32
CA ALA A 139 -25.66 10.52 -17.20
C ALA A 139 -26.50 11.62 -16.52
N GLN A 140 -27.71 11.93 -17.00
CA GLN A 140 -28.52 13.06 -16.48
C GLN A 140 -28.81 12.98 -14.96
N ASN A 141 -28.96 11.77 -14.41
CA ASN A 141 -29.23 11.58 -12.98
C ASN A 141 -27.95 11.60 -12.12
N GLU A 142 -26.80 11.33 -12.72
CA GLU A 142 -25.51 11.25 -12.02
C GLU A 142 -24.39 11.80 -12.93
N PRO A 143 -24.27 13.14 -13.08
CA PRO A 143 -23.40 13.76 -14.07
C PRO A 143 -21.90 13.41 -13.92
N ILE A 144 -21.47 12.97 -12.73
CA ILE A 144 -20.09 12.54 -12.49
C ILE A 144 -19.73 11.25 -13.25
N LEU A 145 -20.72 10.38 -13.56
CA LEU A 145 -20.48 9.17 -14.35
C LEU A 145 -20.01 9.49 -15.77
N PHE A 146 -20.48 10.59 -16.37
CA PHE A 146 -19.98 11.04 -17.67
C PHE A 146 -18.46 11.29 -17.64
N LEU A 147 -17.97 12.04 -16.65
CA LEU A 147 -16.54 12.31 -16.48
C LEU A 147 -15.76 11.02 -16.20
N ILE A 148 -16.25 10.18 -15.29
CA ILE A 148 -15.62 8.88 -14.97
C ILE A 148 -15.52 7.99 -16.22
N TRP A 149 -16.60 7.88 -17.00
CA TRP A 149 -16.61 7.07 -18.21
C TRP A 149 -15.70 7.62 -19.31
N GLU A 150 -15.64 8.94 -19.47
CA GLU A 150 -14.74 9.60 -20.42
C GLU A 150 -13.27 9.31 -20.06
N GLN A 151 -12.87 9.47 -18.79
CA GLN A 151 -11.50 9.15 -18.36
C GLN A 151 -11.19 7.64 -18.51
N ILE A 152 -12.11 6.75 -18.16
CA ILE A 152 -11.91 5.29 -18.33
C ILE A 152 -11.80 4.91 -19.82
N ALA A 153 -12.55 5.55 -20.71
CA ALA A 153 -12.45 5.31 -22.14
C ALA A 153 -11.12 5.84 -22.72
N VAL A 154 -10.66 7.03 -22.31
CA VAL A 154 -9.34 7.53 -22.71
C VAL A 154 -8.23 6.60 -22.20
N LEU A 155 -8.33 6.07 -20.97
CA LEU A 155 -7.44 5.04 -20.44
C LEU A 155 -7.44 3.74 -21.26
N GLN A 156 -8.58 3.37 -21.87
CA GLN A 156 -8.71 2.16 -22.68
C GLN A 156 -8.20 2.34 -24.12
N TYR A 157 -8.55 3.45 -24.77
CA TYR A 157 -8.45 3.63 -26.23
C TYR A 157 -7.53 4.76 -26.65
N GLY A 158 -7.33 5.81 -25.84
CA GLY A 158 -6.56 7.00 -26.23
C GLY A 158 -5.06 6.74 -26.46
N GLY A 159 -4.35 7.76 -26.94
CA GLY A 159 -2.89 7.75 -27.10
C GLY A 159 -2.11 7.67 -25.78
N LEU A 160 -0.80 7.45 -25.83
CA LEU A 160 0.03 7.28 -24.62
C LEU A 160 0.03 8.49 -23.68
N GLU A 161 -0.05 9.70 -24.25
CA GLU A 161 -0.09 10.96 -23.51
C GLU A 161 -1.48 11.21 -22.89
N ALA A 162 -2.53 11.13 -23.70
CA ALA A 162 -3.92 11.20 -23.22
C ALA A 162 -4.24 10.18 -22.11
N ARG A 163 -3.66 8.96 -22.15
CA ARG A 163 -3.77 7.98 -21.05
C ARG A 163 -3.10 8.43 -19.76
N ALA A 164 -1.98 9.16 -19.84
CA ALA A 164 -1.29 9.70 -18.66
C ALA A 164 -2.14 10.80 -18.00
N ASP A 165 -2.70 11.70 -18.82
CA ASP A 165 -3.59 12.78 -18.35
C ASP A 165 -4.89 12.20 -17.77
N ALA A 166 -5.49 11.21 -18.42
CA ALA A 166 -6.67 10.53 -17.89
C ALA A 166 -6.39 9.82 -16.55
N ALA A 167 -5.20 9.25 -16.35
CA ALA A 167 -4.80 8.71 -15.06
C ALA A 167 -4.66 9.81 -13.99
N ALA A 168 -4.12 10.97 -14.34
CA ALA A 168 -4.04 12.12 -13.43
C ALA A 168 -5.43 12.68 -13.08
N SER A 169 -6.36 12.75 -14.03
CA SER A 169 -7.77 13.09 -13.79
C SER A 169 -8.44 12.09 -12.85
N VAL A 170 -8.20 10.78 -13.02
CA VAL A 170 -8.69 9.73 -12.12
C VAL A 170 -8.10 9.87 -10.71
N VAL A 171 -6.82 10.26 -10.57
CA VAL A 171 -6.22 10.59 -9.26
C VAL A 171 -6.95 11.74 -8.57
N SER A 172 -7.30 12.81 -9.29
CA SER A 172 -8.06 13.94 -8.73
C SER A 172 -9.45 13.48 -8.27
N LEU A 173 -10.20 12.80 -9.14
CA LEU A 173 -11.53 12.27 -8.82
C LEU A 173 -11.51 11.35 -7.58
N ALA A 174 -10.53 10.46 -7.47
CA ALA A 174 -10.38 9.55 -6.34
C ALA A 174 -9.89 10.24 -5.04
N ARG A 175 -9.26 11.42 -5.13
CA ARG A 175 -8.89 12.23 -3.95
C ARG A 175 -10.08 12.99 -3.40
N ASP A 176 -10.88 13.59 -4.28
CA ASP A 176 -11.95 14.52 -3.93
C ASP A 176 -13.12 13.86 -3.18
N ASN A 177 -13.47 12.62 -3.54
CA ASN A 177 -14.61 11.92 -2.93
C ASN A 177 -14.49 10.40 -3.03
N ASP A 178 -14.60 9.70 -1.90
CA ASP A 178 -14.55 8.23 -1.85
C ASP A 178 -15.71 7.57 -2.64
N ARG A 179 -16.85 8.26 -2.81
CA ARG A 179 -17.93 7.82 -3.72
C ARG A 179 -17.45 7.74 -5.16
N TYR A 180 -16.64 8.70 -5.61
CA TYR A 180 -16.13 8.68 -6.99
C TYR A 180 -15.14 7.54 -7.17
N GLY A 181 -14.30 7.27 -6.15
CA GLY A 181 -13.45 6.07 -6.12
C GLY A 181 -14.24 4.78 -6.29
N ARG A 182 -15.35 4.61 -5.53
CA ARG A 182 -16.26 3.46 -5.69
C ARG A 182 -16.81 3.35 -7.11
N LEU A 183 -17.35 4.44 -7.66
CA LEU A 183 -17.91 4.47 -9.03
C LEU A 183 -16.86 4.11 -10.09
N ILE A 184 -15.62 4.61 -9.99
CA ILE A 184 -14.52 4.27 -10.90
C ILE A 184 -14.27 2.75 -10.92
N ILE A 185 -14.45 2.06 -9.81
CA ILE A 185 -14.24 0.62 -9.68
C ILE A 185 -15.45 -0.17 -10.18
N GLU A 186 -16.67 0.28 -9.85
CA GLU A 186 -17.93 -0.30 -10.32
C GLU A 186 -18.08 -0.22 -11.86
N GLU A 187 -17.49 0.79 -12.49
CA GLU A 187 -17.46 0.97 -13.96
C GLU A 187 -16.23 0.32 -14.64
N ASP A 188 -15.50 -0.60 -13.98
CA ASP A 188 -14.30 -1.28 -14.51
C ASP A 188 -13.12 -0.35 -14.89
N GLY A 189 -12.86 0.70 -14.11
CA GLY A 189 -11.70 1.59 -14.27
C GLY A 189 -10.36 0.98 -13.85
N VAL A 190 -10.37 -0.11 -13.05
CA VAL A 190 -9.14 -0.75 -12.53
C VAL A 190 -8.34 -1.49 -13.61
N PRO A 191 -8.92 -2.36 -14.48
CA PRO A 191 -8.14 -3.06 -15.50
C PRO A 191 -7.39 -2.14 -16.50
N PRO A 192 -7.95 -1.00 -16.96
CA PRO A 192 -7.20 -0.02 -17.75
C PRO A 192 -6.00 0.58 -17.00
N LEU A 193 -6.15 0.96 -15.72
CA LEU A 193 -5.03 1.42 -14.88
C LEU A 193 -3.95 0.32 -14.72
N LEU A 194 -4.37 -0.95 -14.58
CA LEU A 194 -3.47 -2.11 -14.52
C LEU A 194 -2.80 -2.47 -15.86
N ARG A 195 -3.30 -1.93 -16.98
CA ARG A 195 -2.61 -1.95 -18.28
C ARG A 195 -1.60 -0.81 -18.35
N LEU A 196 -2.04 0.41 -18.04
CA LEU A 196 -1.21 1.61 -18.07
C LEU A 196 0.04 1.49 -17.17
N ILE A 197 -0.11 0.95 -15.95
CA ILE A 197 1.03 0.73 -15.06
C ILE A 197 2.08 -0.26 -15.63
N LYS A 198 1.69 -1.15 -16.54
CA LYS A 198 2.57 -2.18 -17.14
C LYS A 198 3.24 -1.77 -18.45
N GLU A 199 2.68 -0.78 -19.14
CA GLU A 199 2.97 -0.42 -20.54
C GLU A 199 3.29 1.06 -20.74
N GLY A 200 2.84 1.94 -19.84
CA GLY A 200 3.02 3.39 -19.94
C GLY A 200 4.44 3.87 -19.65
N ARG A 201 4.66 5.17 -19.93
CA ARG A 201 5.86 5.92 -19.51
C ARG A 201 5.88 6.16 -18.00
N ALA A 202 7.03 6.50 -17.42
CA ALA A 202 7.26 6.44 -15.97
C ALA A 202 6.26 7.27 -15.14
N ASP A 203 5.93 8.47 -15.61
CA ASP A 203 4.89 9.36 -15.09
C ASP A 203 3.48 8.75 -15.19
N ALA A 204 3.12 8.15 -16.32
CA ALA A 204 1.84 7.46 -16.49
C ALA A 204 1.74 6.22 -15.58
N GLN A 205 2.85 5.51 -15.34
CA GLN A 205 2.92 4.42 -14.37
C GLN A 205 2.77 4.94 -12.94
N GLU A 206 3.37 6.09 -12.61
CA GLU A 206 3.25 6.74 -11.30
C GLU A 206 1.80 7.19 -11.04
N SER A 207 1.17 7.90 -11.98
CA SER A 207 -0.25 8.29 -11.90
C SER A 207 -1.18 7.07 -11.80
N ALA A 208 -0.91 6.00 -12.56
CA ALA A 208 -1.70 4.76 -12.46
C ALA A 208 -1.53 4.07 -11.09
N ALA A 209 -0.31 4.00 -10.56
CA ALA A 209 -0.04 3.44 -9.23
C ALA A 209 -0.71 4.26 -8.11
N LEU A 210 -0.64 5.59 -8.21
CA LEU A 210 -1.28 6.54 -7.30
C LEU A 210 -2.80 6.40 -7.32
N ALA A 211 -3.41 6.32 -8.52
CA ALA A 211 -4.84 6.06 -8.68
C ALA A 211 -5.24 4.75 -7.99
N ILE A 212 -4.53 3.65 -8.27
CA ILE A 212 -4.80 2.33 -7.67
C ILE A 212 -4.69 2.39 -6.13
N GLY A 213 -3.73 3.13 -5.56
CA GLY A 213 -3.64 3.30 -4.10
C GLY A 213 -4.83 4.06 -3.51
N LEU A 214 -5.25 5.16 -4.14
CA LEU A 214 -6.39 6.00 -3.69
C LEU A 214 -7.74 5.29 -3.80
N LEU A 215 -7.93 4.50 -4.87
CA LEU A 215 -9.09 3.63 -5.05
C LEU A 215 -9.22 2.57 -3.94
N GLY A 216 -8.12 2.28 -3.24
CA GLY A 216 -8.04 1.32 -2.14
C GLY A 216 -8.60 1.76 -0.80
N ARG A 217 -9.37 2.86 -0.71
CA ARG A 217 -9.96 3.36 0.55
C ARG A 217 -11.16 2.56 1.05
N ASP A 218 -11.94 1.98 0.15
CA ASP A 218 -13.13 1.19 0.50
C ASP A 218 -12.80 -0.31 0.59
N PRO A 219 -13.05 -0.99 1.72
CA PRO A 219 -12.72 -2.40 1.89
C PRO A 219 -13.31 -3.33 0.82
N ASP A 220 -14.56 -3.14 0.40
CA ASP A 220 -15.21 -4.01 -0.59
C ASP A 220 -14.60 -3.82 -1.99
N CYS A 221 -14.15 -2.60 -2.30
CA CYS A 221 -13.43 -2.29 -3.52
C CYS A 221 -12.05 -2.96 -3.58
N VAL A 222 -11.35 -3.10 -2.46
CA VAL A 222 -10.01 -3.76 -2.43
C VAL A 222 -10.10 -5.22 -2.89
N ASP A 223 -11.14 -5.96 -2.51
CA ASP A 223 -11.33 -7.36 -2.95
C ASP A 223 -11.51 -7.44 -4.48
N LEU A 224 -12.31 -6.54 -5.08
CA LEU A 224 -12.46 -6.43 -6.53
C LEU A 224 -11.14 -6.09 -7.24
N MET A 225 -10.33 -5.22 -6.64
CA MET A 225 -9.00 -4.83 -7.15
C MET A 225 -8.00 -5.98 -7.10
N ILE A 226 -8.03 -6.83 -6.07
CA ILE A 226 -7.20 -8.05 -5.98
C ILE A 226 -7.62 -9.03 -7.07
N LEU A 227 -8.93 -9.26 -7.27
CA LEU A 227 -9.48 -10.11 -8.33
C LEU A 227 -9.11 -9.60 -9.74
N ALA A 228 -9.07 -8.27 -9.94
CA ALA A 228 -8.59 -7.65 -11.18
C ALA A 228 -7.07 -7.81 -11.42
N GLY A 229 -6.32 -8.34 -10.45
CA GLY A 229 -4.89 -8.66 -10.59
C GLY A 229 -3.93 -7.56 -10.16
N VAL A 230 -4.30 -6.70 -9.21
CA VAL A 230 -3.37 -5.70 -8.62
C VAL A 230 -2.07 -6.35 -8.15
N CYS A 231 -2.16 -7.46 -7.38
CA CYS A 231 -0.98 -8.12 -6.81
C CYS A 231 0.03 -8.58 -7.86
N THR A 232 -0.43 -9.22 -8.96
CA THR A 232 0.46 -9.69 -10.04
C THR A 232 1.11 -8.54 -10.78
N SER A 233 0.38 -7.43 -10.92
CA SER A 233 0.84 -6.20 -11.57
C SER A 233 1.92 -5.54 -10.73
N PHE A 234 1.66 -5.29 -9.45
CA PHE A 234 2.62 -4.68 -8.51
C PHE A 234 3.93 -5.48 -8.40
N VAL A 235 3.87 -6.81 -8.41
CA VAL A 235 5.06 -7.69 -8.44
C VAL A 235 5.94 -7.46 -9.68
N LYS A 236 5.36 -7.16 -10.85
CA LYS A 236 6.12 -6.83 -12.07
C LYS A 236 6.82 -5.48 -11.89
N ILE A 237 6.08 -4.47 -11.43
CA ILE A 237 6.59 -3.08 -11.31
C ILE A 237 7.70 -2.97 -10.25
N LEU A 238 7.51 -3.59 -9.08
CA LEU A 238 8.54 -3.67 -8.03
C LEU A 238 9.84 -4.35 -8.54
N LYS A 239 9.78 -5.30 -9.48
CA LYS A 239 11.00 -5.88 -10.06
C LYS A 239 11.69 -4.95 -11.05
N ASP A 240 10.93 -4.46 -12.03
CA ASP A 240 11.50 -4.05 -13.32
C ASP A 240 11.36 -2.54 -13.64
N ALA A 241 10.51 -1.78 -12.92
CA ALA A 241 10.25 -0.37 -13.22
C ALA A 241 11.30 0.61 -12.64
N PRO A 242 11.27 1.92 -13.01
CA PRO A 242 12.12 2.94 -12.39
C PRO A 242 11.90 3.08 -10.88
N MET A 243 12.91 3.53 -10.12
CA MET A 243 12.85 3.55 -8.65
C MET A 243 11.71 4.43 -8.10
N LYS A 244 11.37 5.54 -8.77
CA LYS A 244 10.23 6.39 -8.42
C LYS A 244 8.88 5.65 -8.53
N VAL A 245 8.66 4.91 -9.62
CA VAL A 245 7.45 4.10 -9.82
C VAL A 245 7.37 2.95 -8.81
N GLN A 246 8.52 2.32 -8.50
CA GLN A 246 8.60 1.31 -7.44
C GLN A 246 8.21 1.88 -6.07
N GLY A 247 8.59 3.13 -5.78
CA GLY A 247 8.20 3.84 -4.56
C GLY A 247 6.70 4.12 -4.50
N MET A 248 6.10 4.58 -5.59
CA MET A 248 4.65 4.80 -5.66
C MET A 248 3.84 3.50 -5.54
N VAL A 249 4.32 2.38 -6.10
CA VAL A 249 3.70 1.06 -5.88
C VAL A 249 3.86 0.60 -4.43
N ALA A 250 5.00 0.84 -3.78
CA ALA A 250 5.15 0.56 -2.35
C ALA A 250 4.17 1.41 -1.51
N TRP A 251 3.98 2.69 -1.84
CA TRP A 251 2.95 3.52 -1.22
C TRP A 251 1.54 2.93 -1.41
N ALA A 252 1.16 2.56 -2.64
CA ALA A 252 -0.14 1.97 -2.93
C ALA A 252 -0.38 0.62 -2.22
N VAL A 253 0.66 -0.22 -2.06
CA VAL A 253 0.61 -1.42 -1.22
C VAL A 253 0.31 -1.06 0.24
N SER A 254 0.89 0.03 0.77
CA SER A 254 0.66 0.46 2.15
C SER A 254 -0.75 0.99 2.39
N GLU A 255 -1.34 1.73 1.44
CA GLU A 255 -2.73 2.20 1.50
C GLU A 255 -3.70 1.01 1.50
N LEU A 256 -3.55 0.08 0.55
CA LEU A 256 -4.40 -1.11 0.46
C LEU A 256 -4.33 -1.97 1.73
N ALA A 257 -3.12 -2.17 2.27
CA ALA A 257 -2.92 -2.94 3.51
C ALA A 257 -3.49 -2.26 4.76
N ALA A 258 -3.44 -0.92 4.83
CA ALA A 258 -3.99 -0.16 5.95
C ALA A 258 -5.52 -0.16 5.95
N ASN A 259 -6.16 0.02 4.78
CA ASN A 259 -7.61 0.12 4.66
C ASN A 259 -8.31 -1.25 4.66
N HIS A 260 -7.64 -2.31 4.16
CA HIS A 260 -8.19 -3.66 4.11
C HIS A 260 -7.16 -4.72 4.54
N PRO A 261 -6.99 -4.99 5.86
CA PRO A 261 -5.96 -5.91 6.35
C PRO A 261 -5.99 -7.34 5.78
N LYS A 262 -7.14 -7.85 5.27
CA LYS A 262 -7.17 -9.19 4.65
C LYS A 262 -6.35 -9.28 3.35
N CYS A 263 -6.05 -8.16 2.69
CA CYS A 263 -5.26 -8.16 1.46
C CYS A 263 -3.78 -8.48 1.70
N GLN A 264 -3.33 -8.33 2.96
CA GLN A 264 -1.98 -8.66 3.40
C GLN A 264 -1.58 -10.09 2.99
N ASP A 265 -2.49 -11.06 3.13
CA ASP A 265 -2.23 -12.46 2.79
C ASP A 265 -2.08 -12.67 1.27
N ALA A 266 -2.81 -11.92 0.44
CA ALA A 266 -2.62 -11.93 -1.01
C ALA A 266 -1.23 -11.37 -1.38
N PHE A 267 -0.82 -10.25 -0.77
CA PHE A 267 0.52 -9.69 -0.97
C PHE A 267 1.65 -10.62 -0.47
N LEU A 268 1.42 -11.37 0.60
CA LEU A 268 2.33 -12.43 1.09
C LEU A 268 2.47 -13.56 0.07
N GLN A 269 1.35 -14.13 -0.41
CA GLN A 269 1.35 -15.20 -1.43
C GLN A 269 2.06 -14.76 -2.72
N HIS A 270 1.87 -13.51 -3.13
CA HIS A 270 2.51 -12.93 -4.32
C HIS A 270 3.98 -12.50 -4.11
N ASN A 271 4.59 -12.76 -2.94
CA ASN A 271 5.99 -12.44 -2.61
C ASN A 271 6.33 -10.93 -2.60
N VAL A 272 5.35 -10.04 -2.40
CA VAL A 272 5.57 -8.58 -2.39
C VAL A 272 6.53 -8.16 -1.28
N ILE A 273 6.37 -8.72 -0.08
CA ILE A 273 7.24 -8.48 1.09
C ILE A 273 8.72 -8.69 0.76
N ARG A 274 9.05 -9.78 0.05
CA ARG A 274 10.44 -10.10 -0.34
C ARG A 274 11.04 -9.04 -1.28
N LEU A 275 10.22 -8.44 -2.15
CA LEU A 275 10.65 -7.36 -3.04
C LEU A 275 10.86 -6.07 -2.25
N LEU A 276 9.91 -5.69 -1.39
CA LEU A 276 10.03 -4.52 -0.50
C LEU A 276 11.28 -4.58 0.39
N VAL A 277 11.54 -5.74 1.01
CA VAL A 277 12.80 -5.98 1.76
C VAL A 277 14.04 -5.87 0.85
N SER A 278 13.95 -6.28 -0.41
CA SER A 278 15.07 -6.14 -1.36
C SER A 278 15.34 -4.68 -1.75
N HIS A 279 14.32 -3.82 -1.81
CA HIS A 279 14.50 -2.37 -2.02
C HIS A 279 15.08 -1.71 -0.77
N LEU A 280 14.60 -2.08 0.42
CA LEU A 280 15.13 -1.61 1.70
C LEU A 280 16.60 -2.01 1.91
N ALA A 281 16.98 -3.23 1.48
CA ALA A 281 18.32 -3.78 1.61
C ALA A 281 19.33 -3.26 0.56
N PHE A 282 18.88 -2.54 -0.47
CA PHE A 282 19.74 -1.99 -1.51
C PHE A 282 20.58 -0.83 -0.95
N GLU A 283 21.89 -0.89 -1.15
CA GLU A 283 22.94 -0.03 -0.57
C GLU A 283 23.06 -0.04 0.97
N THR A 284 21.97 -0.18 1.73
CA THR A 284 21.97 -0.19 3.21
C THR A 284 22.85 -1.30 3.80
N VAL A 285 22.86 -2.49 3.20
CA VAL A 285 23.65 -3.64 3.68
C VAL A 285 25.04 -3.72 3.01
N GLN A 286 25.26 -3.03 1.89
CA GLN A 286 26.51 -3.13 1.12
C GLN A 286 27.69 -2.40 1.81
N GLU A 287 27.43 -1.34 2.58
CA GLU A 287 28.45 -0.60 3.32
C GLU A 287 29.19 -1.43 4.40
N HIS A 288 28.57 -2.48 4.93
CA HIS A 288 29.14 -3.28 6.02
C HIS A 288 30.08 -4.41 5.55
N SER A 289 30.26 -4.57 4.24
CA SER A 289 31.29 -5.48 3.69
C SER A 289 32.71 -5.10 4.13
N LYS A 290 32.99 -3.82 4.42
CA LYS A 290 34.28 -3.35 4.97
C LYS A 290 34.64 -3.94 6.35
N TYR A 291 33.65 -4.39 7.14
CA TYR A 291 33.88 -5.02 8.45
C TYR A 291 33.60 -6.53 8.46
N ALA A 292 33.06 -7.09 7.38
CA ALA A 292 32.86 -8.54 7.23
C ALA A 292 34.12 -9.28 6.73
N VAL A 293 35.08 -8.59 6.11
CA VAL A 293 36.37 -9.19 5.66
C VAL A 293 37.39 -9.21 6.81
N ALA A 294 37.00 -9.84 7.92
CA ALA A 294 37.88 -10.20 9.03
C ALA A 294 37.73 -11.67 9.49
N SER A 295 36.87 -12.45 8.80
CA SER A 295 36.67 -13.86 9.12
C SER A 295 36.65 -14.73 7.86
N LYS A 296 37.82 -15.34 7.58
CA LYS A 296 38.19 -16.35 6.56
C LYS A 296 39.30 -15.90 5.60
N MET A 297 40.51 -15.75 6.16
CA MET A 297 41.72 -16.09 5.40
C MET A 297 41.69 -17.61 5.15
N SER A 298 41.27 -18.02 3.95
CA SER A 298 41.39 -19.41 3.50
C SER A 298 42.86 -19.72 3.24
N ILE A 299 43.36 -20.83 3.78
CA ILE A 299 44.77 -21.24 3.75
C ILE A 299 45.10 -21.85 2.38
N HIS A 300 44.91 -21.09 1.29
CA HIS A 300 45.08 -21.60 -0.07
C HIS A 300 45.47 -20.53 -1.11
N SER A 301 46.38 -19.62 -0.76
CA SER A 301 47.07 -18.74 -1.71
C SER A 301 48.45 -18.30 -1.19
N VAL A 302 49.33 -19.27 -0.94
CA VAL A 302 50.75 -19.02 -0.66
C VAL A 302 51.58 -19.89 -1.61
N VAL A 303 52.73 -19.35 -2.04
CA VAL A 303 53.69 -19.90 -3.03
C VAL A 303 53.33 -19.59 -4.50
N MET A 304 54.37 -19.23 -5.26
CA MET A 304 54.36 -18.45 -6.50
C MET A 304 53.91 -16.99 -6.24
N ASP A 305 54.77 -15.96 -6.29
CA ASP A 305 55.99 -15.82 -7.10
C ASP A 305 57.23 -15.35 -6.31
N LYS A 306 58.41 -15.67 -6.85
CA LYS A 306 59.71 -15.26 -6.30
C LYS A 306 60.58 -14.66 -7.41
N LYS A 307 60.55 -13.33 -7.57
CA LYS A 307 61.65 -12.59 -8.20
C LYS A 307 61.71 -11.12 -7.78
N SER A 308 62.74 -10.83 -6.98
CA SER A 308 63.55 -9.60 -6.99
C SER A 308 63.04 -8.38 -7.77
N ASN A 309 62.84 -7.25 -7.09
CA ASN A 309 63.98 -6.36 -6.87
C ASN A 309 63.83 -5.55 -5.57
N ASP A 310 64.96 -5.16 -4.98
CA ASP A 310 65.07 -4.39 -3.74
C ASP A 310 65.41 -2.91 -4.04
N SER A 311 65.09 -2.00 -3.11
CA SER A 311 65.56 -0.60 -3.03
C SER A 311 65.19 0.35 -4.20
N SER A 312 65.01 1.68 -4.02
CA SER A 312 64.82 2.54 -2.85
C SER A 312 64.50 3.97 -3.30
N GLN A 313 63.75 4.74 -2.50
CA GLN A 313 63.83 6.21 -2.32
C GLN A 313 63.67 7.16 -3.53
N ASP A 314 62.58 7.95 -3.51
CA ASP A 314 62.56 9.42 -3.25
C ASP A 314 63.63 10.37 -3.89
N PRO A 315 63.32 11.67 -4.09
CA PRO A 315 62.15 12.26 -4.76
C PRO A 315 62.54 13.52 -5.59
N SER A 316 61.58 14.42 -5.86
CA SER A 316 61.72 15.88 -6.10
C SER A 316 62.07 16.44 -7.50
N GLY A 317 61.59 17.68 -7.75
CA GLY A 317 61.81 18.49 -8.96
C GLY A 317 60.81 18.18 -10.10
N GLY A 318 59.91 19.07 -10.55
CA GLY A 318 59.75 20.50 -10.32
C GLY A 318 60.20 21.32 -11.53
N GLY A 319 59.27 21.78 -12.37
CA GLY A 319 59.58 22.65 -13.52
C GLY A 319 58.67 22.49 -14.75
N ASP A 320 57.60 23.28 -14.77
CA ASP A 320 57.20 24.17 -15.87
C ASP A 320 56.85 23.72 -17.32
N GLN A 321 55.88 24.50 -17.84
CA GLN A 321 55.66 24.92 -19.23
C GLN A 321 54.96 23.98 -20.25
N ALA A 322 53.64 24.15 -20.27
CA ALA A 322 52.91 24.86 -21.33
C ALA A 322 52.98 24.41 -22.81
N ALA A 323 51.78 24.14 -23.32
CA ALA A 323 51.22 24.62 -24.59
C ALA A 323 51.65 23.96 -25.94
N THR A 324 50.67 23.22 -26.48
CA THR A 324 50.24 23.20 -27.90
C THR A 324 51.19 22.67 -28.98
N THR A 325 50.72 21.70 -29.78
CA THR A 325 50.33 21.93 -31.19
C THR A 325 49.73 20.68 -31.87
N ALA A 326 49.03 20.92 -32.99
CA ALA A 326 48.86 20.05 -34.17
C ALA A 326 48.00 18.75 -34.12
N ALA A 327 46.77 18.91 -34.62
CA ALA A 327 46.27 18.29 -35.87
C ALA A 327 46.09 16.75 -36.02
N LYS A 328 44.81 16.37 -36.19
CA LYS A 328 44.18 15.53 -37.25
C LYS A 328 45.06 15.24 -38.51
N PRO A 329 44.80 14.18 -39.34
CA PRO A 329 43.43 13.79 -39.78
C PRO A 329 43.13 12.30 -40.16
N THR A 330 41.82 11.96 -40.25
CA THR A 330 41.16 10.98 -41.21
C THR A 330 41.65 9.51 -41.27
N VAL A 331 40.96 8.44 -41.71
CA VAL A 331 39.70 8.09 -42.45
C VAL A 331 39.12 6.82 -41.74
N GLY A 332 37.86 6.36 -41.79
CA GLY A 332 36.60 6.82 -42.40
C GLY A 332 35.80 5.67 -43.06
N GLY A 333 34.49 5.53 -42.77
CA GLY A 333 33.60 4.45 -43.23
C GLY A 333 33.38 3.33 -42.19
N GLY A 334 32.19 2.76 -41.95
CA GLY A 334 30.91 2.87 -42.65
C GLY A 334 30.42 1.48 -43.08
N GLY A 335 29.27 1.01 -42.56
CA GLY A 335 28.71 -0.30 -42.94
C GLY A 335 27.66 -0.85 -41.97
N THR A 336 26.40 -0.85 -42.38
CA THR A 336 25.26 -1.47 -41.69
C THR A 336 25.11 -2.95 -42.07
N GLY A 337 24.45 -3.75 -41.22
CA GLY A 337 24.11 -5.14 -41.57
C GLY A 337 23.34 -5.85 -40.46
N ALA A 338 22.11 -6.27 -40.76
CA ALA A 338 21.22 -7.00 -39.84
C ALA A 338 20.99 -8.45 -40.29
N SER A 339 20.34 -9.24 -39.43
CA SER A 339 19.51 -10.45 -39.72
C SER A 339 20.08 -11.83 -39.33
N SER A 340 19.36 -12.45 -38.39
CA SER A 340 18.71 -13.78 -38.51
C SER A 340 19.52 -15.04 -38.86
N SER A 341 19.41 -16.09 -38.04
CA SER A 341 18.58 -17.29 -38.36
C SER A 341 18.58 -18.34 -37.24
N MET A 342 17.63 -19.27 -37.31
CA MET A 342 17.39 -20.38 -36.38
C MET A 342 18.13 -21.66 -36.81
N THR A 343 18.24 -22.66 -35.92
CA THR A 343 18.03 -24.08 -36.28
C THR A 343 17.86 -24.95 -35.03
N ALA A 344 17.06 -26.00 -35.13
CA ALA A 344 16.78 -26.96 -34.06
C ALA A 344 17.18 -28.38 -34.48
N THR A 345 17.56 -29.24 -33.52
CA THR A 345 17.65 -30.70 -33.70
C THR A 345 17.45 -31.43 -32.37
N VAL A 346 16.78 -32.58 -32.43
CA VAL A 346 16.55 -33.55 -31.33
C VAL A 346 16.70 -34.95 -31.92
N PRO A 347 17.34 -35.89 -31.21
CA PRO A 347 16.67 -37.17 -30.91
C PRO A 347 16.96 -37.70 -29.48
N GLY A 348 16.01 -38.44 -28.89
CA GLY A 348 16.22 -39.26 -27.67
C GLY A 348 16.38 -40.76 -28.02
N PRO A 349 15.91 -41.72 -27.21
CA PRO A 349 15.86 -41.78 -25.73
C PRO A 349 16.37 -43.14 -25.17
N SER A 350 16.81 -43.25 -23.90
CA SER A 350 16.76 -44.54 -23.14
C SER A 350 17.02 -44.44 -21.62
N ALA A 351 16.41 -45.37 -20.88
CA ALA A 351 16.76 -45.93 -19.56
C ALA A 351 16.83 -45.04 -18.28
N ARG A 352 15.94 -45.38 -17.33
CA ARG A 352 15.97 -45.06 -15.88
C ARG A 352 16.78 -46.15 -15.12
N PRO A 353 17.34 -45.89 -13.90
CA PRO A 353 16.55 -46.02 -12.67
C PRO A 353 16.76 -44.94 -11.59
N VAL A 354 15.89 -45.03 -10.58
CA VAL A 354 15.62 -44.12 -9.45
C VAL A 354 16.82 -43.90 -8.50
N GLY A 355 17.00 -42.67 -8.02
CA GLY A 355 17.87 -42.29 -6.90
C GLY A 355 17.33 -41.04 -6.18
N LEU A 356 17.43 -40.98 -4.85
CA LEU A 356 16.61 -40.11 -4.00
C LEU A 356 17.23 -38.73 -3.71
N ALA A 357 16.37 -37.69 -3.73
CA ALA A 357 16.44 -36.36 -3.10
C ALA A 357 17.78 -35.77 -2.60
N GLY A 358 18.15 -34.59 -3.13
CA GLY A 358 19.29 -33.81 -2.64
C GLY A 358 19.42 -32.40 -3.26
N MET A 359 18.33 -31.63 -3.35
CA MET A 359 18.35 -30.30 -3.98
C MET A 359 19.09 -29.25 -3.14
N LYS A 360 20.38 -29.05 -3.39
CA LYS A 360 21.08 -27.81 -3.02
C LYS A 360 20.61 -26.67 -3.93
N MET A 361 20.04 -25.62 -3.35
CA MET A 361 19.68 -24.42 -4.09
C MET A 361 20.93 -23.75 -4.67
N HIS A 362 21.03 -23.71 -5.99
CA HIS A 362 21.97 -22.82 -6.68
C HIS A 362 21.41 -21.38 -6.62
N ASN A 363 22.15 -20.51 -5.95
CA ASN A 363 21.90 -19.07 -5.95
C ASN A 363 22.36 -18.52 -7.30
N ALA A 364 21.51 -18.62 -8.33
CA ALA A 364 21.80 -18.16 -9.67
C ALA A 364 21.59 -16.65 -9.80
N SER A 365 22.58 -15.97 -10.39
CA SER A 365 22.64 -14.53 -10.65
C SER A 365 21.32 -13.93 -11.15
N MET A 366 20.76 -13.00 -10.37
CA MET A 366 19.63 -12.16 -10.78
C MET A 366 20.13 -10.73 -11.05
N SER A 367 19.99 -10.30 -12.31
CA SER A 367 20.09 -8.89 -12.76
C SER A 367 21.37 -8.11 -12.43
N ALA A 368 22.49 -8.49 -13.05
CA ALA A 368 23.70 -7.65 -13.10
C ALA A 368 23.54 -6.38 -13.97
N THR A 369 22.46 -6.27 -14.76
CA THR A 369 22.16 -5.12 -15.62
C THR A 369 21.23 -4.09 -14.98
N SER A 370 20.25 -4.47 -14.15
CA SER A 370 19.39 -3.47 -13.48
C SER A 370 19.98 -2.91 -12.19
N SER A 371 20.96 -3.58 -11.55
CA SER A 371 21.67 -3.01 -10.39
C SER A 371 22.46 -1.75 -10.76
N ARG A 372 23.11 -1.77 -11.93
CA ARG A 372 24.02 -0.71 -12.39
C ARG A 372 23.32 0.61 -12.69
N GLY A 373 22.04 0.59 -13.09
CA GLY A 373 21.23 1.80 -13.23
C GLY A 373 20.86 2.39 -11.86
N ARG A 374 20.46 1.53 -10.91
CA ARG A 374 20.06 1.94 -9.55
C ARG A 374 21.20 2.59 -8.75
N GLU A 375 22.45 2.26 -9.03
CA GLU A 375 23.62 2.87 -8.38
C GLU A 375 23.74 4.38 -8.68
N TYR A 376 23.35 4.84 -9.89
CA TYR A 376 23.44 6.24 -10.32
C TYR A 376 22.15 7.06 -10.16
N GLU A 377 21.08 6.45 -9.61
CA GLU A 377 19.82 7.16 -9.33
C GLU A 377 20.00 8.24 -8.24
N ASP A 378 19.15 9.26 -8.29
CA ASP A 378 19.14 10.38 -7.35
C ASP A 378 18.98 9.89 -5.89
N PRO A 379 19.83 10.32 -4.93
CA PRO A 379 19.62 10.08 -3.51
C PRO A 379 18.20 10.35 -3.00
N GLU A 380 17.51 11.36 -3.52
CA GLU A 380 16.12 11.65 -3.15
C GLU A 380 15.15 10.56 -3.62
N ILE A 381 15.29 10.06 -4.84
CA ILE A 381 14.48 8.95 -5.38
C ILE A 381 14.78 7.64 -4.62
N LYS A 382 16.04 7.42 -4.24
CA LYS A 382 16.45 6.29 -3.39
C LYS A 382 15.84 6.38 -2.00
N ALA A 383 15.80 7.57 -1.39
CA ALA A 383 15.15 7.81 -0.12
C ALA A 383 13.63 7.61 -0.21
N TYR A 384 12.97 8.19 -1.22
CA TYR A 384 11.55 8.03 -1.52
C TYR A 384 11.12 6.55 -1.61
N LEU A 385 11.87 5.73 -2.38
CA LEU A 385 11.64 4.28 -2.44
C LEU A 385 11.81 3.59 -1.09
N LYS A 386 12.85 3.95 -0.31
CA LYS A 386 13.12 3.34 1.01
C LYS A 386 12.05 3.71 2.04
N ALA A 387 11.58 4.96 2.06
CA ALA A 387 10.50 5.42 2.93
C ALA A 387 9.20 4.65 2.67
N HIS A 388 8.76 4.60 1.42
CA HIS A 388 7.54 3.86 1.06
C HIS A 388 7.68 2.35 1.21
N ALA A 389 8.86 1.77 0.96
CA ALA A 389 9.10 0.35 1.24
C ALA A 389 9.05 0.03 2.74
N ALA A 390 9.62 0.89 3.61
CA ALA A 390 9.51 0.74 5.06
C ALA A 390 8.05 0.86 5.52
N ARG A 391 7.33 1.89 5.05
CA ARG A 391 5.90 2.10 5.35
C ARG A 391 5.05 0.90 4.96
N ALA A 392 5.24 0.38 3.74
CA ALA A 392 4.54 -0.80 3.24
C ALA A 392 4.83 -2.06 4.06
N LEU A 393 6.09 -2.26 4.50
CA LEU A 393 6.45 -3.38 5.37
C LEU A 393 5.82 -3.25 6.76
N GLY A 394 5.69 -2.04 7.30
CA GLY A 394 4.99 -1.77 8.57
C GLY A 394 3.50 -2.08 8.47
N THR A 395 2.79 -1.49 7.51
CA THR A 395 1.34 -1.71 7.31
C THR A 395 0.98 -3.15 6.92
N LEU A 396 1.87 -3.86 6.21
CA LEU A 396 1.71 -5.30 5.97
C LEU A 396 1.97 -6.15 7.22
N ALA A 397 2.79 -5.67 8.17
CA ALA A 397 3.08 -6.37 9.41
C ALA A 397 1.98 -6.19 10.47
N THR A 398 1.25 -5.06 10.46
CA THR A 398 0.17 -4.74 11.41
C THR A 398 -0.81 -5.91 11.57
N GLY A 399 -0.83 -6.51 12.76
CA GLY A 399 -1.69 -7.63 13.12
C GLY A 399 -1.36 -9.00 12.51
N ASN A 400 -0.35 -9.11 11.63
CA ASN A 400 -0.11 -10.33 10.84
C ASN A 400 1.20 -11.06 11.22
N PRO A 401 1.14 -12.09 12.10
CA PRO A 401 2.33 -12.80 12.56
C PRO A 401 3.05 -13.59 11.46
N ALA A 402 2.35 -14.01 10.40
CA ALA A 402 2.99 -14.70 9.28
C ALA A 402 3.88 -13.76 8.46
N ILE A 403 3.43 -12.52 8.26
CA ILE A 403 4.21 -11.48 7.60
C ILE A 403 5.34 -10.99 8.49
N CYS A 404 5.10 -10.71 9.78
CA CYS A 404 6.17 -10.38 10.71
C CYS A 404 7.26 -11.46 10.73
N LYS A 405 6.89 -12.74 10.68
CA LYS A 405 7.85 -13.85 10.57
C LYS A 405 8.66 -13.77 9.27
N ASN A 406 8.00 -13.58 8.11
CA ASN A 406 8.67 -13.44 6.82
C ASN A 406 9.67 -12.26 6.80
N ILE A 407 9.29 -11.13 7.39
CA ILE A 407 10.13 -9.93 7.52
C ILE A 407 11.32 -10.19 8.45
N THR A 408 11.08 -10.78 9.62
CA THR A 408 12.12 -10.97 10.66
C THR A 408 13.10 -12.12 10.37
N GLU A 409 12.70 -13.12 9.58
CA GLU A 409 13.58 -14.17 9.03
C GLU A 409 14.44 -13.68 7.85
N SER A 410 14.20 -12.45 7.37
CA SER A 410 14.96 -11.82 6.29
C SER A 410 16.04 -10.85 6.83
N ARG A 411 16.65 -10.06 5.93
CA ARG A 411 17.59 -8.99 6.32
C ARG A 411 16.90 -7.71 6.85
N ALA A 412 15.57 -7.65 6.86
CA ALA A 412 14.83 -6.42 7.16
C ALA A 412 15.17 -5.79 8.52
N LEU A 413 15.28 -6.57 9.60
CA LEU A 413 15.64 -6.04 10.93
C LEU A 413 16.99 -5.30 10.92
N LEU A 414 17.99 -5.84 10.22
CA LEU A 414 19.29 -5.19 10.06
C LEU A 414 19.19 -3.91 9.20
N CYS A 415 18.32 -3.91 8.19
CA CYS A 415 18.08 -2.72 7.38
C CYS A 415 17.41 -1.62 8.21
N PHE A 416 16.39 -1.95 9.00
CA PHE A 416 15.72 -1.01 9.90
C PHE A 416 16.67 -0.44 10.95
N SER A 417 17.55 -1.25 11.57
CA SER A 417 18.55 -0.73 12.52
C SER A 417 19.54 0.24 11.86
N ILE A 418 19.98 -0.03 10.63
CA ILE A 418 20.90 0.86 9.90
C ILE A 418 20.20 2.15 9.48
N LEU A 419 18.93 2.07 9.05
CA LEU A 419 18.14 3.25 8.67
C LEU A 419 17.79 4.11 9.89
N LEU A 420 17.50 3.51 11.04
CA LEU A 420 17.28 4.25 12.30
C LEU A 420 18.55 4.99 12.78
N GLU A 421 19.74 4.53 12.39
CA GLU A 421 21.02 5.18 12.65
C GLU A 421 21.39 6.28 11.64
N LYS A 422 21.29 5.97 10.33
CA LYS A 422 21.90 6.77 9.26
C LYS A 422 20.92 7.55 8.38
N ALA A 423 19.66 7.18 8.34
CA ALA A 423 18.67 7.87 7.51
C ALA A 423 18.12 9.10 8.24
N THR A 424 17.39 9.94 7.50
CA THR A 424 16.72 11.14 8.00
C THR A 424 15.29 11.22 7.48
N GLY A 425 14.45 12.02 8.13
CA GLY A 425 13.06 12.27 7.73
C GLY A 425 12.24 10.98 7.58
N ASP A 426 11.37 10.95 6.56
CA ASP A 426 10.43 9.86 6.28
C ASP A 426 11.06 8.46 6.27
N VAL A 427 12.31 8.31 5.82
CA VAL A 427 12.97 6.99 5.78
C VAL A 427 13.23 6.47 7.20
N GLN A 428 13.65 7.37 8.09
CA GLN A 428 13.95 7.06 9.48
C GLN A 428 12.66 6.81 10.27
N TYR A 429 11.68 7.71 10.12
CA TYR A 429 10.37 7.61 10.76
C TYR A 429 9.60 6.35 10.34
N ASN A 430 9.44 6.10 9.03
CA ASN A 430 8.75 4.90 8.56
C ASN A 430 9.49 3.60 8.95
N SER A 431 10.81 3.64 9.14
CA SER A 431 11.57 2.49 9.68
C SER A 431 11.28 2.26 11.16
N ALA A 432 11.17 3.32 11.97
CA ALA A 432 10.77 3.23 13.37
C ALA A 432 9.33 2.70 13.51
N MET A 433 8.39 3.23 12.73
CA MET A 433 6.99 2.77 12.71
C MET A 433 6.85 1.31 12.24
N ALA A 434 7.64 0.88 11.25
CA ALA A 434 7.67 -0.53 10.86
C ALA A 434 8.19 -1.45 11.98
N LEU A 435 9.17 -0.99 12.77
CA LEU A 435 9.62 -1.72 13.96
C LEU A 435 8.54 -1.76 15.05
N VAL A 436 7.81 -0.67 15.29
CA VAL A 436 6.68 -0.64 16.25
C VAL A 436 5.65 -1.72 15.93
N GLU A 437 5.21 -1.82 14.67
CA GLU A 437 4.21 -2.81 14.26
C GLU A 437 4.71 -4.26 14.42
N ILE A 438 5.96 -4.52 14.05
CA ILE A 438 6.59 -5.84 14.27
C ILE A 438 6.71 -6.17 15.77
N CYS A 439 7.03 -5.18 16.61
CA CYS A 439 7.17 -5.37 18.05
C CYS A 439 5.80 -5.58 18.73
N ARG A 440 4.75 -4.84 18.32
CA ARG A 440 3.37 -5.03 18.79
C ARG A 440 2.86 -6.44 18.51
N VAL A 441 3.11 -6.98 17.32
CA VAL A 441 2.74 -8.37 17.00
C VAL A 441 3.61 -9.38 17.78
N ALA A 442 4.89 -9.08 18.05
CA ALA A 442 5.75 -9.93 18.88
C ALA A 442 5.42 -9.89 20.39
N GLU A 443 4.81 -8.81 20.90
CA GLU A 443 4.29 -8.75 22.27
C GLU A 443 3.18 -9.79 22.46
N GLN A 444 2.22 -9.82 21.53
CA GLN A 444 1.07 -10.73 21.55
C GLN A 444 1.44 -12.17 21.14
N ASN A 445 2.35 -12.35 20.18
CA ASN A 445 2.71 -13.67 19.64
C ASN A 445 4.02 -14.21 20.23
N ALA A 446 3.90 -15.19 21.14
CA ALA A 446 5.04 -15.78 21.83
C ALA A 446 6.03 -16.53 20.93
N ASP A 447 5.59 -17.09 19.79
CA ASP A 447 6.47 -17.83 18.89
C ASP A 447 7.27 -16.90 17.98
N LEU A 448 6.63 -15.84 17.46
CA LEU A 448 7.32 -14.75 16.77
C LEU A 448 8.36 -14.10 17.70
N ARG A 449 7.99 -13.86 18.97
CA ARG A 449 8.91 -13.32 19.99
C ARG A 449 10.16 -14.18 20.16
N ARG A 450 9.96 -15.50 20.28
CA ARG A 450 11.04 -16.50 20.39
C ARG A 450 11.82 -16.69 19.09
N SER A 451 11.26 -16.43 17.92
CA SER A 451 11.94 -16.62 16.63
C SER A 451 12.75 -15.39 16.22
N ALA A 452 12.13 -14.21 16.23
CA ALA A 452 12.67 -12.95 15.71
C ALA A 452 13.66 -12.30 16.68
N PHE A 453 13.23 -12.05 17.92
CA PHE A 453 13.97 -11.27 18.92
C PHE A 453 14.79 -12.15 19.86
N LYS A 454 15.47 -13.16 19.30
CA LYS A 454 16.42 -13.99 20.06
C LYS A 454 17.59 -13.12 20.53
N PRO A 455 17.97 -13.14 21.82
CA PRO A 455 19.16 -12.41 22.30
C PRO A 455 20.49 -12.83 21.66
N THR A 456 20.52 -13.97 20.94
CA THR A 456 21.67 -14.42 20.15
C THR A 456 21.65 -13.94 18.69
N SER A 457 20.60 -13.23 18.25
CA SER A 457 20.46 -12.71 16.89
C SER A 457 21.18 -11.36 16.77
N PRO A 458 22.21 -11.23 15.91
CA PRO A 458 22.91 -9.96 15.72
C PRO A 458 21.97 -8.85 15.25
N SER A 459 21.00 -9.16 14.38
CA SER A 459 20.03 -8.18 13.86
C SER A 459 19.05 -7.71 14.94
N ALA A 460 18.58 -8.60 15.82
CA ALA A 460 17.71 -8.20 16.92
C ALA A 460 18.44 -7.32 17.95
N ARG A 461 19.70 -7.68 18.26
CA ARG A 461 20.56 -6.86 19.11
C ARG A 461 20.83 -5.50 18.48
N ALA A 462 21.15 -5.43 17.19
CA ALA A 462 21.36 -4.17 16.49
C ALA A 462 20.11 -3.27 16.54
N VAL A 463 18.90 -3.82 16.40
CA VAL A 463 17.66 -3.07 16.61
C VAL A 463 17.59 -2.52 18.04
N VAL A 464 17.76 -3.36 19.07
CA VAL A 464 17.70 -2.93 20.48
C VAL A 464 18.75 -1.85 20.80
N ASP A 465 20.00 -2.02 20.37
CA ASP A 465 21.08 -1.06 20.62
C ASP A 465 20.77 0.31 19.96
N GLN A 466 20.05 0.33 18.81
CA GLN A 466 19.63 1.58 18.14
C GLN A 466 18.39 2.23 18.78
N LEU A 467 17.41 1.42 19.23
CA LEU A 467 16.26 1.92 20.00
C LEU A 467 16.73 2.55 21.32
N LEU A 468 17.68 1.91 22.01
CA LEU A 468 18.30 2.44 23.22
C LEU A 468 19.05 3.74 22.96
N ARG A 469 19.81 3.85 21.86
CA ARG A 469 20.49 5.11 21.50
C ARG A 469 19.53 6.30 21.39
N VAL A 470 18.32 6.12 20.83
CA VAL A 470 17.31 7.19 20.73
C VAL A 470 16.76 7.52 22.12
N VAL A 471 16.35 6.50 22.89
CA VAL A 471 15.79 6.65 24.25
C VAL A 471 16.80 7.21 25.25
N GLU A 472 18.09 6.92 25.10
CA GLU A 472 19.18 7.48 25.92
C GLU A 472 19.48 8.94 25.62
N LYS A 473 19.28 9.37 24.36
CA LYS A 473 19.41 10.76 23.92
C LYS A 473 18.27 11.62 24.49
N ALA A 474 17.05 11.06 24.53
CA ALA A 474 15.86 11.68 25.11
C ALA A 474 15.46 13.04 24.48
N ASP A 475 15.85 13.27 23.23
CA ASP A 475 15.36 14.40 22.43
C ASP A 475 13.89 14.14 22.06
N TYR A 476 13.04 15.16 22.20
CA TYR A 476 11.64 15.09 21.78
C TYR A 476 11.57 15.24 20.25
N ASP A 477 11.61 14.11 19.55
CA ASP A 477 11.50 13.97 18.10
C ASP A 477 10.47 12.88 17.71
N ASP A 478 10.15 12.77 16.42
CA ASP A 478 9.19 11.80 15.89
C ASP A 478 9.63 10.32 16.07
N LEU A 479 10.82 10.06 16.61
CA LEU A 479 11.38 8.72 16.81
C LEU A 479 11.33 8.27 18.28
N LEU A 480 11.35 9.21 19.24
CA LEU A 480 11.42 8.91 20.67
C LEU A 480 10.26 8.00 21.10
N ILE A 481 9.00 8.42 20.86
CA ILE A 481 7.81 7.65 21.23
C ILE A 481 7.77 6.27 20.56
N PRO A 482 7.95 6.12 19.23
CA PRO A 482 8.12 4.82 18.58
C PRO A 482 9.21 3.93 19.22
N CYS A 483 10.34 4.51 19.64
CA CYS A 483 11.42 3.75 20.24
C CYS A 483 11.08 3.26 21.66
N ILE A 484 10.42 4.09 22.48
CA ILE A 484 9.88 3.70 23.79
C ILE A 484 8.87 2.56 23.62
N THR A 485 7.91 2.71 22.70
CA THR A 485 6.90 1.68 22.38
C THR A 485 7.56 0.35 22.04
N CYS A 486 8.57 0.35 21.15
CA CYS A 486 9.29 -0.86 20.78
C CYS A 486 9.93 -1.55 21.99
N LEU A 487 10.64 -0.81 22.86
CA LEU A 487 11.28 -1.38 24.06
C LEU A 487 10.24 -1.96 25.04
N GLY A 488 9.10 -1.28 25.23
CA GLY A 488 7.98 -1.79 26.05
C GLY A 488 7.37 -3.08 25.49
N CYS A 489 7.08 -3.13 24.18
CA CYS A 489 6.59 -4.34 23.50
C CYS A 489 7.58 -5.51 23.59
N LEU A 490 8.89 -5.22 23.59
CA LEU A 490 9.97 -6.21 23.72
C LEU A 490 10.31 -6.59 25.17
N SER A 491 9.65 -6.03 26.19
CA SER A 491 9.86 -6.32 27.63
C SER A 491 10.06 -7.81 27.95
N ARG A 492 9.22 -8.68 27.38
CA ARG A 492 9.24 -10.15 27.56
C ARG A 492 10.31 -10.88 26.72
N THR A 493 11.24 -10.18 26.07
CA THR A 493 12.38 -10.75 25.31
C THR A 493 13.71 -10.65 26.04
N PHE A 494 13.84 -9.66 26.91
CA PHE A 494 15.09 -9.35 27.58
C PHE A 494 15.47 -10.43 28.60
N ARG A 495 16.78 -10.62 28.80
CA ARG A 495 17.32 -11.51 29.83
C ARG A 495 17.63 -10.69 31.08
N ALA A 496 17.72 -11.34 32.23
CA ALA A 496 18.15 -10.70 33.48
C ALA A 496 19.52 -10.00 33.39
N THR A 497 20.37 -10.42 32.44
CA THR A 497 21.67 -9.80 32.14
C THR A 497 21.58 -8.48 31.37
N GLU A 498 20.42 -8.15 30.78
CA GLU A 498 20.21 -6.94 29.98
C GLU A 498 19.55 -5.86 30.84
N THR A 499 20.37 -5.17 31.62
CA THR A 499 19.94 -4.13 32.59
C THR A 499 19.87 -2.73 31.98
N ARG A 500 20.36 -2.54 30.74
CA ARG A 500 20.49 -1.22 30.10
C ARG A 500 19.17 -0.55 29.75
N VAL A 501 18.05 -1.29 29.73
CA VAL A 501 16.77 -0.79 29.22
C VAL A 501 15.98 0.04 30.25
N ILE A 502 15.98 -0.38 31.52
CA ILE A 502 15.12 0.21 32.56
C ILE A 502 15.55 1.65 32.90
N GLY A 503 16.84 1.88 33.15
CA GLY A 503 17.34 3.19 33.57
C GLY A 503 17.02 4.34 32.61
N PRO A 504 17.26 4.21 31.29
CA PRO A 504 16.84 5.19 30.29
C PRO A 504 15.32 5.44 30.28
N LEU A 505 14.49 4.40 30.37
CA LEU A 505 13.04 4.56 30.42
C LEU A 505 12.56 5.28 31.68
N VAL A 506 13.17 5.02 32.85
CA VAL A 506 12.81 5.71 34.11
C VAL A 506 13.16 7.21 34.05
N ARG A 507 14.26 7.58 33.38
CA ARG A 507 14.63 9.00 33.19
C ARG A 507 13.63 9.78 32.31
N LEU A 508 12.78 9.10 31.54
CA LEU A 508 11.74 9.74 30.72
C LEU A 508 10.45 10.04 31.50
N LEU A 509 10.35 9.61 32.76
CA LEU A 509 9.25 9.97 33.67
C LEU A 509 9.46 11.34 34.34
N ASP A 510 10.66 11.92 34.24
CA ASP A 510 11.07 13.13 34.94
C ASP A 510 10.73 14.40 34.13
N GLU A 511 9.61 15.05 34.44
CA GLU A 511 9.18 16.36 33.89
C GLU A 511 9.46 16.51 32.38
N ARG A 512 8.75 15.73 31.57
CA ARG A 512 8.74 15.77 30.09
C ARG A 512 7.33 16.01 29.57
N GLU A 513 7.22 16.13 28.24
CA GLU A 513 5.95 16.12 27.52
C GLU A 513 5.07 14.95 27.97
N ALA A 514 3.76 15.18 27.99
CA ALA A 514 2.79 14.26 28.58
C ALA A 514 2.74 12.91 27.86
N ASP A 515 2.94 12.90 26.54
CA ASP A 515 2.96 11.73 25.68
C ASP A 515 4.23 10.86 25.86
N VAL A 516 5.40 11.48 26.02
CA VAL A 516 6.65 10.79 26.40
C VAL A 516 6.51 10.14 27.77
N SER A 517 5.97 10.88 28.75
CA SER A 517 5.76 10.39 30.11
C SER A 517 4.76 9.23 30.15
N LEU A 518 3.68 9.34 29.36
CA LEU A 518 2.67 8.30 29.16
C LEU A 518 3.27 7.01 28.57
N GLU A 519 3.96 7.12 27.44
CA GLU A 519 4.52 5.94 26.75
C GLU A 519 5.65 5.31 27.57
N ALA A 520 6.46 6.11 28.29
CA ALA A 520 7.47 5.59 29.21
C ALA A 520 6.86 4.82 30.38
N ALA A 521 5.80 5.36 31.01
CA ALA A 521 5.06 4.67 32.08
C ALA A 521 4.41 3.37 31.56
N ALA A 522 3.78 3.41 30.38
CA ALA A 522 3.16 2.24 29.75
C ALA A 522 4.20 1.16 29.37
N ALA A 523 5.36 1.56 28.83
CA ALA A 523 6.46 0.65 28.52
C ALA A 523 7.00 -0.02 29.79
N LEU A 524 7.27 0.76 30.85
CA LEU A 524 7.73 0.24 32.14
C LEU A 524 6.68 -0.65 32.83
N ALA A 525 5.39 -0.36 32.70
CA ALA A 525 4.32 -1.25 33.16
C ALA A 525 4.39 -2.64 32.51
N LYS A 526 4.75 -2.75 31.23
CA LYS A 526 4.98 -4.04 30.55
C LYS A 526 6.18 -4.81 31.12
N PHE A 527 7.21 -4.12 31.60
CA PHE A 527 8.32 -4.75 32.34
C PHE A 527 7.91 -5.24 33.72
N ALA A 528 7.05 -4.48 34.43
CA ALA A 528 6.55 -4.76 35.78
C ALA A 528 5.37 -5.75 35.84
N CYS A 529 4.72 -6.03 34.70
CA CYS A 529 3.55 -6.90 34.59
C CYS A 529 3.84 -8.38 34.92
N MET A 530 2.90 -9.07 35.56
CA MET A 530 3.02 -10.47 36.02
C MET A 530 3.28 -11.50 34.91
N ASP A 531 2.87 -11.19 33.69
CA ASP A 531 3.19 -11.99 32.50
C ASP A 531 4.69 -12.03 32.17
N ASN A 532 5.48 -11.07 32.68
CA ASN A 532 6.92 -11.05 32.51
C ASN A 532 7.59 -11.88 33.61
N TYR A 533 8.39 -12.89 33.23
CA TYR A 533 9.11 -13.73 34.19
C TYR A 533 10.07 -12.93 35.10
N LEU A 534 10.56 -11.77 34.64
CA LEU A 534 11.53 -10.93 35.35
C LEU A 534 10.88 -9.74 36.08
N HIS A 535 9.55 -9.75 36.28
CA HIS A 535 8.82 -8.60 36.86
C HIS A 535 9.40 -8.09 38.17
N VAL A 536 9.78 -8.97 39.11
CA VAL A 536 10.36 -8.55 40.41
C VAL A 536 11.69 -7.82 40.22
N ASP A 537 12.59 -8.37 39.39
CA ASP A 537 13.91 -7.78 39.12
C ASP A 537 13.79 -6.44 38.38
N HIS A 538 12.85 -6.34 37.44
CA HIS A 538 12.55 -5.09 36.76
C HIS A 538 11.93 -4.06 37.70
N CYS A 539 10.99 -4.41 38.58
CA CYS A 539 10.44 -3.49 39.57
C CYS A 539 11.52 -2.96 40.52
N LYS A 540 12.39 -3.84 41.04
CA LYS A 540 13.57 -3.43 41.84
C LYS A 540 14.48 -2.48 41.06
N SER A 541 14.70 -2.74 39.77
CA SER A 541 15.49 -1.86 38.90
C SER A 541 14.81 -0.50 38.67
N ILE A 542 13.48 -0.46 38.48
CA ILE A 542 12.70 0.78 38.31
C ILE A 542 12.82 1.66 39.56
N ILE A 543 12.66 1.05 40.73
CA ILE A 543 12.77 1.70 42.03
C ILE A 543 14.19 2.24 42.24
N ALA A 544 15.23 1.43 41.99
CA ALA A 544 16.62 1.82 42.15
C ALA A 544 17.08 2.98 41.24
N HIS A 545 16.40 3.22 40.11
CA HIS A 545 16.61 4.40 39.26
C HIS A 545 15.75 5.61 39.67
N GLY A 546 15.11 5.57 40.84
CA GLY A 546 14.29 6.66 41.37
C GLY A 546 12.86 6.73 40.85
N GLY A 547 12.39 5.71 40.12
CA GLY A 547 11.08 5.71 39.46
C GLY A 547 9.90 6.00 40.40
N ALA A 548 9.98 5.59 41.66
CA ALA A 548 8.95 5.85 42.67
C ALA A 548 8.62 7.35 42.82
N LYS A 549 9.62 8.24 42.84
CA LYS A 549 9.42 9.68 43.05
C LYS A 549 8.74 10.35 41.85
N HIS A 550 9.24 10.08 40.65
CA HIS A 550 8.66 10.58 39.41
C HIS A 550 7.20 10.10 39.23
N LEU A 551 6.91 8.84 39.57
CA LEU A 551 5.55 8.30 39.49
C LEU A 551 4.57 8.97 40.48
N VAL A 552 5.00 9.30 41.70
CA VAL A 552 4.19 10.08 42.65
C VAL A 552 3.81 11.44 42.05
N GLN A 553 4.78 12.13 41.42
CA GLN A 553 4.53 13.41 40.75
C GLN A 553 3.55 13.24 39.58
N LEU A 554 3.74 12.25 38.71
CA LEU A 554 2.86 12.00 37.57
C LEU A 554 1.43 11.62 37.97
N VAL A 555 1.23 10.88 39.07
CA VAL A 555 -0.10 10.51 39.56
C VAL A 555 -0.85 11.71 40.15
N TYR A 556 -0.17 12.63 40.84
CA TYR A 556 -0.82 13.82 41.43
C TYR A 556 -0.98 14.99 40.45
N PHE A 557 -0.04 15.20 39.53
CA PHE A 557 0.05 16.43 38.72
C PHE A 557 0.01 16.20 37.20
N GLY A 558 0.11 14.96 36.72
CA GLY A 558 0.00 14.64 35.30
C GLY A 558 -1.42 14.81 34.75
N GLU A 559 -1.57 14.77 33.43
CA GLU A 559 -2.89 14.71 32.78
C GLU A 559 -3.55 13.34 33.02
N GLN A 560 -4.89 13.26 32.91
CA GLN A 560 -5.67 12.06 33.25
C GLN A 560 -5.16 10.75 32.59
N VAL A 561 -4.68 10.81 31.34
CA VAL A 561 -4.15 9.63 30.63
C VAL A 561 -2.79 9.21 31.23
N VAL A 562 -1.94 10.18 31.56
CA VAL A 562 -0.63 9.96 32.21
C VAL A 562 -0.81 9.43 33.63
N GLN A 563 -1.75 10.00 34.40
CA GLN A 563 -2.10 9.55 35.75
C GLN A 563 -2.50 8.06 35.75
N THR A 564 -3.35 7.65 34.81
CA THR A 564 -3.80 6.26 34.65
C THR A 564 -2.61 5.33 34.41
N ALA A 565 -1.75 5.64 33.44
CA ALA A 565 -0.57 4.80 33.12
C ALA A 565 0.47 4.76 34.26
N ALA A 566 0.73 5.91 34.89
CA ALA A 566 1.62 5.99 36.05
C ALA A 566 1.07 5.17 37.23
N LEU A 567 -0.23 5.25 37.50
CA LEU A 567 -0.88 4.50 38.58
C LEU A 567 -0.89 2.98 38.32
N VAL A 568 -1.08 2.52 37.08
CA VAL A 568 -0.92 1.10 36.71
C VAL A 568 0.48 0.62 37.09
N LEU A 569 1.53 1.38 36.76
CA LEU A 569 2.89 1.04 37.12
C LEU A 569 3.12 1.07 38.64
N VAL A 570 2.60 2.07 39.36
CA VAL A 570 2.66 2.13 40.83
C VAL A 570 1.99 0.91 41.47
N CYS A 571 0.84 0.47 40.96
CA CYS A 571 0.16 -0.73 41.43
C CYS A 571 1.02 -1.99 41.24
N TYR A 572 1.69 -2.14 40.10
CA TYR A 572 2.64 -3.25 39.90
C TYR A 572 3.84 -3.16 40.86
N LEU A 573 4.46 -1.98 41.03
CA LEU A 573 5.60 -1.82 41.96
C LEU A 573 5.21 -2.24 43.38
N ALA A 574 4.06 -1.76 43.87
CA ALA A 574 3.51 -2.07 45.18
C ALA A 574 3.08 -3.55 45.33
N HIS A 575 2.55 -4.18 44.28
CA HIS A 575 2.20 -5.61 44.30
C HIS A 575 3.44 -6.52 44.39
N ASN A 576 4.53 -6.11 43.73
CA ASN A 576 5.70 -6.96 43.44
C ASN A 576 6.83 -6.82 44.45
N VAL A 577 7.02 -5.63 45.00
CA VAL A 577 8.11 -5.28 45.93
C VAL A 577 7.57 -4.46 47.12
N PRO A 578 6.53 -4.92 47.84
CA PRO A 578 5.92 -4.18 48.95
C PRO A 578 6.86 -3.98 50.16
N ASP A 579 7.97 -4.71 50.18
CA ASP A 579 9.06 -4.65 51.16
C ASP A 579 10.11 -3.55 50.85
N SER A 580 9.95 -2.79 49.77
CA SER A 580 10.89 -1.73 49.39
C SER A 580 10.81 -0.50 50.31
N GLU A 581 11.93 -0.18 50.96
CA GLU A 581 12.09 1.06 51.73
C GLU A 581 11.90 2.32 50.87
N ASP A 582 12.35 2.32 49.61
CA ASP A 582 12.21 3.45 48.69
C ASP A 582 10.74 3.74 48.35
N LEU A 583 9.88 2.71 48.23
CA LEU A 583 8.43 2.90 48.05
C LEU A 583 7.77 3.47 49.30
N ALA A 584 8.26 3.11 50.50
CA ALA A 584 7.78 3.68 51.76
C ALA A 584 8.23 5.14 51.91
N GLN A 585 9.48 5.47 51.59
CA GLN A 585 10.02 6.84 51.60
C GLN A 585 9.35 7.74 50.56
N ALA A 586 8.89 7.20 49.43
CA ALA A 586 8.11 7.90 48.43
C ALA A 586 6.60 7.97 48.75
N GLU A 587 6.18 7.56 49.95
CA GLU A 587 4.79 7.56 50.43
C GLU A 587 3.80 6.83 49.50
N ILE A 588 4.22 5.78 48.78
CA ILE A 588 3.38 5.12 47.77
C ILE A 588 2.03 4.62 48.33
N LEU A 589 1.95 4.26 49.61
CA LEU A 589 0.67 3.91 50.25
C LEU A 589 -0.32 5.09 50.26
N THR A 590 0.12 6.34 50.48
CA THR A 590 -0.78 7.51 50.46
C THR A 590 -1.27 7.82 49.04
N VAL A 591 -0.47 7.52 48.02
CA VAL A 591 -0.87 7.59 46.60
C VAL A 591 -1.96 6.56 46.29
N LEU A 592 -1.78 5.31 46.71
CA LEU A 592 -2.79 4.25 46.54
C LEU A 592 -4.09 4.60 47.30
N ASP A 593 -3.98 5.16 48.51
CA ASP A 593 -5.10 5.60 49.33
C ASP A 593 -5.85 6.82 48.77
N TRP A 594 -5.14 7.69 48.06
CA TRP A 594 -5.73 8.80 47.31
C TRP A 594 -6.46 8.27 46.08
N ALA A 595 -5.80 7.40 45.30
CA ALA A 595 -6.35 6.82 44.08
C ALA A 595 -7.63 6.02 44.33
N TRP A 596 -7.67 5.24 45.42
CA TRP A 596 -8.86 4.50 45.86
C TRP A 596 -10.11 5.38 46.04
N LYS A 597 -9.92 6.67 46.37
CA LYS A 597 -11.01 7.63 46.62
C LYS A 597 -11.46 8.34 45.34
N GLN A 598 -10.74 8.20 44.22
CA GLN A 598 -11.05 8.86 42.96
C GLN A 598 -11.96 7.99 42.08
N GLY A 599 -13.26 8.30 42.03
CA GLY A 599 -14.23 7.53 41.25
C GLY A 599 -14.02 7.53 39.72
N TYR A 600 -13.17 8.41 39.17
CA TYR A 600 -12.80 8.37 37.75
C TYR A 600 -11.70 7.36 37.44
N ILE A 601 -10.88 6.99 38.43
CA ILE A 601 -9.78 6.03 38.28
C ILE A 601 -10.30 4.60 38.17
N SER A 602 -11.46 4.30 38.78
CA SER A 602 -12.17 3.02 38.70
C SER A 602 -12.73 2.68 37.30
N GLN A 603 -12.44 3.47 36.26
CA GLN A 603 -12.85 3.17 34.88
C GLN A 603 -11.83 2.32 34.12
N ASP A 604 -10.59 2.22 34.61
CA ASP A 604 -9.58 1.33 34.05
C ASP A 604 -9.65 -0.07 34.71
N PRO A 605 -9.88 -1.15 33.93
CA PRO A 605 -10.06 -2.50 34.49
C PRO A 605 -8.77 -3.13 35.05
N VAL A 606 -7.60 -2.66 34.61
CA VAL A 606 -6.31 -3.08 35.16
C VAL A 606 -6.12 -2.45 36.55
N ILE A 607 -6.47 -1.18 36.71
CA ILE A 607 -6.43 -0.51 38.02
C ILE A 607 -7.48 -1.09 38.97
N GLU A 608 -8.72 -1.31 38.52
CA GLU A 608 -9.79 -1.90 39.35
C GLU A 608 -9.37 -3.24 39.96
N SER A 609 -8.65 -4.07 39.20
CA SER A 609 -8.17 -5.38 39.67
C SER A 609 -6.88 -5.34 40.50
N LEU A 610 -5.92 -4.46 40.18
CA LEU A 610 -4.62 -4.42 40.85
C LEU A 610 -4.59 -3.54 42.11
N LEU A 611 -5.29 -2.41 42.10
CA LEU A 611 -5.25 -1.41 43.18
C LEU A 611 -5.63 -1.99 44.57
N PRO A 612 -6.68 -2.84 44.73
CA PRO A 612 -7.01 -3.43 46.03
C PRO A 612 -5.87 -4.31 46.58
N GLU A 613 -5.32 -5.19 45.75
CA GLU A 613 -4.30 -6.16 46.14
C GLU A 613 -2.95 -5.49 46.39
N ALA A 614 -2.58 -4.50 45.56
CA ALA A 614 -1.38 -3.68 45.77
C ALA A 614 -1.43 -2.92 47.10
N LYS A 615 -2.58 -2.33 47.42
CA LYS A 615 -2.80 -1.64 48.70
C LYS A 615 -2.70 -2.60 49.89
N ILE A 616 -3.42 -3.73 49.88
CA ILE A 616 -3.41 -4.71 50.97
C ILE A 616 -1.98 -5.20 51.26
N ARG A 617 -1.18 -5.46 50.22
CA ARG A 617 0.22 -5.87 50.38
C ARG A 617 1.08 -4.78 51.03
N MET A 618 0.97 -3.52 50.58
CA MET A 618 1.69 -2.40 51.19
C MET A 618 1.33 -2.21 52.67
N GLU A 619 0.04 -2.26 53.01
CA GLU A 619 -0.45 -2.15 54.40
C GLU A 619 0.12 -3.28 55.28
N LEU A 620 0.13 -4.52 54.80
CA LEU A 620 0.64 -5.69 55.53
C LEU A 620 2.16 -5.64 55.79
N TYR A 621 2.92 -4.93 54.95
CA TYR A 621 4.37 -4.75 55.15
C TYR A 621 4.69 -3.53 56.02
N GLN A 622 4.10 -2.36 55.75
CA GLN A 622 4.35 -1.15 56.56
C GLN A 622 3.88 -1.32 58.01
N SER A 623 2.78 -2.04 58.24
CA SER A 623 2.33 -2.39 59.60
C SER A 623 3.26 -3.34 60.35
N ARG A 624 4.18 -4.05 59.67
CA ARG A 624 5.20 -4.90 60.32
C ARG A 624 6.50 -4.15 60.62
N VAL A 625 6.85 -3.16 59.79
CA VAL A 625 8.05 -2.33 60.01
C VAL A 625 7.86 -1.37 61.19
N GLY A 626 6.64 -0.87 61.42
CA GLY A 626 6.31 0.00 62.57
C GLY A 626 6.36 -0.62 63.98
N TYR A 627 6.86 -1.86 64.12
CA TYR A 627 7.00 -2.58 65.40
C TYR A 627 8.46 -2.86 65.82
N TYR A 628 9.46 -2.34 65.09
CA TYR A 628 10.88 -2.51 65.37
C TYR A 628 11.62 -1.19 65.65
#